data_AF-A0A7Y8EVQ6-F1
#
_entry.id   AF-A0A7Y8EVQ6-F1
#
_cell.length_a   1.000
_cell.length_b   1.000
_cell.length_c   1.000
_cell.angle_alpha   90.00
_cell.angle_beta   90.00
_cell.angle_gamma   90.00
#
_symmetry.space_group_name_H-M   'P 1'
#
loop_
_entity.id
_entity.type
_entity.pdbx_description
1 polymer ?
#
loop_
_entity_poly.entity_id
_entity_poly.type
_entity_poly.pdbx_seq_one_letter_code
_entity_poly.pdbx_strand_id
1 'polypeptide(L)'
;MKSLKTLVSLTALAVCMGAASMASAQSFSPANQSFTTNSGGTITVKSPSSFGAAVTCNISFTGKVRADGSAADITAATVSGSNQLCSLPHLTNLPWVLSPAGTVTNVGYTIAAIPPLIPATNCGPSTIAVALSNVTGGAALSATNQPLSGSCTVVTLSVTAPGVSIVP
;
A
#
# COMPACT_ATOMS: atom_id res chain seq x y z
N MET A 1 -54.19 21.01 43.66
CA MET A 1 -53.88 19.56 43.52
C MET A 1 -54.31 19.10 42.13
N LYS A 2 -53.41 18.37 41.43
CA LYS A 2 -53.62 17.54 40.22
C LYS A 2 -53.79 18.31 38.89
N SER A 3 -53.08 18.04 37.79
CA SER A 3 -52.08 17.02 37.46
C SER A 3 -51.31 17.41 36.19
N LEU A 4 -50.04 16.99 36.16
CA LEU A 4 -49.12 16.94 35.02
C LEU A 4 -49.56 15.86 34.00
N LYS A 5 -49.44 16.13 32.69
CA LYS A 5 -49.37 15.17 31.54
C LYS A 5 -49.24 16.03 30.26
N THR A 6 -48.05 16.32 29.72
CA THR A 6 -47.16 15.48 28.87
C THR A 6 -47.85 14.88 27.64
N LEU A 7 -47.17 15.03 26.49
CA LEU A 7 -47.35 14.38 25.17
C LEU A 7 -48.21 15.18 24.17
N VAL A 8 -47.90 15.32 22.88
CA VAL A 8 -46.72 15.06 22.03
C VAL A 8 -47.09 15.61 20.64
N SER A 9 -46.08 15.87 19.80
CA SER A 9 -46.15 15.78 18.32
C SER A 9 -46.37 17.05 17.49
N LEU A 10 -45.52 17.14 16.46
CA LEU A 10 -45.75 17.71 15.12
C LEU A 10 -45.64 19.22 14.97
N THR A 11 -44.45 19.68 14.56
CA THR A 11 -44.14 20.28 13.24
C THR A 11 -42.81 21.05 13.37
N ALA A 12 -41.69 20.47 12.94
CA ALA A 12 -41.15 20.66 11.59
C ALA A 12 -40.39 21.99 11.41
N LEU A 13 -39.14 22.02 11.88
CA LEU A 13 -38.01 22.72 11.24
C LEU A 13 -36.77 21.86 11.53
N ALA A 14 -36.47 20.81 10.77
CA ALA A 14 -35.85 20.91 9.45
C ALA A 14 -34.70 21.93 9.41
N VAL A 15 -33.79 21.86 10.38
CA VAL A 15 -32.45 22.42 10.20
C VAL A 15 -31.52 21.26 9.91
N CYS A 16 -31.31 21.08 8.62
CA CYS A 16 -30.38 20.17 7.97
C CYS A 16 -28.92 20.56 8.29
N MET A 17 -28.53 20.57 9.56
CA MET A 17 -27.12 20.45 9.97
C MET A 17 -26.83 18.97 10.20
N GLY A 18 -27.10 18.17 9.17
CA GLY A 18 -26.21 17.06 8.89
C GLY A 18 -24.86 17.70 8.62
N ALA A 19 -24.03 17.80 9.67
CA ALA A 19 -22.60 17.86 9.49
C ALA A 19 -22.29 16.59 8.70
N ALA A 20 -22.32 16.73 7.37
CA ALA A 20 -21.67 15.81 6.46
C ALA A 20 -20.32 15.59 7.10
N SER A 21 -20.11 14.38 7.62
CA SER A 21 -18.82 13.99 8.15
C SER A 21 -17.89 14.13 6.97
N MET A 22 -17.25 15.29 6.86
CA MET A 22 -16.11 15.55 6.02
C MET A 22 -14.96 14.72 6.62
N ALA A 23 -15.11 13.40 6.60
CA ALA A 23 -13.96 12.55 6.49
C ALA A 23 -13.39 12.92 5.13
N SER A 24 -12.40 13.82 5.10
CA SER A 24 -11.60 14.07 3.93
C SER A 24 -10.99 12.72 3.53
N ALA A 25 -11.65 12.03 2.62
CA ALA A 25 -11.20 10.76 2.11
C ALA A 25 -10.05 11.10 1.16
N GLN A 26 -8.82 10.92 1.65
CA GLN A 26 -7.64 11.12 0.83
C GLN A 26 -7.81 10.37 -0.48
N SER A 27 -7.38 10.97 -1.58
CA SER A 27 -7.44 10.36 -2.92
C SER A 27 -6.14 10.62 -3.67
N PHE A 28 -5.89 9.82 -4.70
CA PHE A 28 -4.76 10.01 -5.59
C PHE A 28 -5.13 10.90 -6.77
N SER A 29 -4.23 11.80 -7.13
CA SER A 29 -4.39 12.72 -8.26
C SER A 29 -3.11 12.79 -9.09
N PRO A 30 -3.19 12.83 -10.44
CA PRO A 30 -4.41 12.80 -11.24
C PRO A 30 -5.06 11.41 -11.33
N ALA A 31 -6.39 11.37 -11.40
CA ALA A 31 -7.12 10.13 -11.68
C ALA A 31 -6.78 9.60 -13.09
N ASN A 32 -6.87 8.28 -13.28
CA ASN A 32 -6.46 7.61 -14.51
C ASN A 32 -4.98 7.78 -14.92
N GLN A 33 -4.12 8.35 -14.07
CA GLN A 33 -2.71 8.51 -14.37
C GLN A 33 -1.95 7.20 -14.18
N SER A 34 -1.25 6.74 -15.21
CA SER A 34 -0.24 5.71 -15.07
C SER A 34 1.03 6.29 -14.44
N PHE A 35 1.66 5.53 -13.55
CA PHE A 35 2.88 5.94 -12.88
C PHE A 35 3.92 4.83 -12.92
N THR A 36 5.19 5.22 -12.87
CA THR A 36 6.33 4.34 -12.60
C THR A 36 7.22 5.03 -11.59
N THR A 37 7.60 4.34 -10.53
CA THR A 37 8.45 4.92 -9.49
C THR A 37 9.85 5.23 -10.01
N ASN A 38 10.49 6.25 -9.44
CA ASN A 38 11.85 6.64 -9.80
C ASN A 38 12.86 5.50 -9.65
N SER A 39 13.91 5.54 -10.48
CA SER A 39 15.11 4.72 -10.27
C SER A 39 15.78 5.11 -8.95
N GLY A 40 15.92 4.16 -8.03
CA GLY A 40 16.46 4.42 -6.68
C GLY A 40 15.55 3.96 -5.54
N GLY A 41 14.37 3.43 -5.85
CA GLY A 41 13.55 2.72 -4.88
C GLY A 41 14.32 1.56 -4.24
N THR A 42 14.12 1.35 -2.95
CA THR A 42 14.79 0.30 -2.16
C THR A 42 13.78 -0.50 -1.35
N ILE A 43 14.04 -1.79 -1.22
CA ILE A 43 13.30 -2.70 -0.35
C ILE A 43 14.29 -3.61 0.36
N THR A 44 14.11 -3.77 1.67
CA THR A 44 14.86 -4.73 2.47
C THR A 44 13.91 -5.79 2.96
N VAL A 45 14.19 -7.06 2.65
CA VAL A 45 13.35 -8.19 3.03
C VAL A 45 14.10 -9.24 3.82
N LYS A 46 13.40 -9.93 4.71
CA LYS A 46 13.81 -11.20 5.31
C LYS A 46 12.87 -12.28 4.83
N SER A 47 13.42 -13.44 4.50
CA SER A 47 12.64 -14.60 4.06
C SER A 47 13.37 -15.91 4.36
N PRO A 48 12.71 -17.06 4.19
CA PRO A 48 13.39 -18.36 4.24
C PRO A 48 14.59 -18.44 3.28
N SER A 49 14.49 -17.88 2.06
CA SER A 49 15.56 -17.89 1.05
C SER A 49 16.83 -17.16 1.51
N SER A 50 16.69 -16.18 2.40
CA SER A 50 17.81 -15.47 3.00
C SER A 50 18.23 -16.04 4.36
N PHE A 51 17.66 -17.17 4.78
CA PHE A 51 17.86 -17.76 6.11
C PHE A 51 17.60 -16.75 7.24
N GLY A 52 16.63 -15.84 7.02
CA GLY A 52 16.29 -14.77 7.97
C GLY A 52 17.22 -13.56 7.95
N ALA A 53 18.28 -13.55 7.12
CA ALA A 53 19.12 -12.38 6.91
C ALA A 53 18.35 -11.27 6.17
N ALA A 54 18.64 -10.02 6.49
CA ALA A 54 18.08 -8.87 5.79
C ALA A 54 18.80 -8.68 4.45
N VAL A 55 18.05 -8.70 3.35
CA VAL A 55 18.56 -8.51 1.99
C VAL A 55 17.97 -7.23 1.42
N THR A 56 18.84 -6.27 1.10
CA THR A 56 18.47 -5.01 0.46
C THR A 56 18.55 -5.15 -1.05
N CYS A 57 17.45 -4.85 -1.73
CA CYS A 57 17.31 -4.84 -3.17
C CYS A 57 16.80 -3.46 -3.62
N ASN A 58 17.02 -3.16 -4.90
CA ASN A 58 16.31 -2.10 -5.59
C ASN A 58 14.92 -2.59 -5.99
N ILE A 59 13.95 -1.68 -5.97
CA ILE A 59 12.58 -1.98 -6.40
C ILE A 59 12.00 -0.80 -7.17
N SER A 60 11.21 -1.11 -8.20
CA SER A 60 10.35 -0.14 -8.86
C SER A 60 8.96 -0.71 -9.09
N PHE A 61 7.95 0.14 -8.93
CA PHE A 61 6.54 -0.18 -9.17
C PHE A 61 6.07 0.53 -10.44
N THR A 62 5.23 -0.16 -11.21
CA THR A 62 4.44 0.40 -12.28
C THR A 62 2.98 0.14 -11.99
N GLY A 63 2.15 1.16 -12.19
CA GLY A 63 0.73 1.07 -11.88
C GLY A 63 -0.09 2.17 -12.49
N LYS A 64 -1.36 2.23 -12.07
CA LYS A 64 -2.32 3.24 -12.52
C LYS A 64 -3.21 3.68 -11.38
N VAL A 65 -3.40 4.98 -11.25
CA VAL A 65 -4.43 5.56 -10.37
C VAL A 65 -5.81 5.26 -10.97
N ARG A 66 -6.75 4.78 -10.16
CA ARG A 66 -8.11 4.49 -10.60
C ARG A 66 -8.82 5.75 -11.10
N ALA A 67 -9.92 5.54 -11.83
CA ALA A 67 -10.66 6.62 -12.46
C ALA A 67 -11.31 7.62 -11.48
N ASP A 68 -11.52 7.18 -10.24
CA ASP A 68 -12.10 7.93 -9.13
C ASP A 68 -11.03 8.41 -8.13
N GLY A 69 -9.74 8.09 -8.35
CA GLY A 69 -8.66 8.39 -7.40
C GLY A 69 -8.71 7.59 -6.09
N SER A 70 -9.64 6.64 -5.93
CA SER A 70 -9.85 5.94 -4.65
C SER A 70 -8.75 4.96 -4.29
N ALA A 71 -7.99 4.51 -5.29
CA ALA A 71 -6.82 3.65 -5.11
C ALA A 71 -5.86 3.77 -6.30
N ALA A 72 -4.65 3.26 -6.10
CA ALA A 72 -3.67 3.04 -7.15
C ALA A 72 -3.41 1.54 -7.28
N ASP A 73 -3.61 1.00 -8.48
CA ASP A 73 -3.35 -0.41 -8.78
C ASP A 73 -1.91 -0.55 -9.27
N ILE A 74 -1.08 -1.22 -8.48
CA ILE A 74 0.30 -1.58 -8.83
C ILE A 74 0.23 -2.86 -9.65
N THR A 75 0.37 -2.74 -10.96
CA THR A 75 0.20 -3.85 -11.92
C THR A 75 1.49 -4.60 -12.18
N ALA A 76 2.64 -4.01 -11.86
CA ALA A 76 3.94 -4.66 -11.93
C ALA A 76 4.87 -4.10 -10.86
N ALA A 77 5.78 -4.95 -10.39
CA ALA A 77 7.00 -4.47 -9.79
C ALA A 77 8.19 -5.24 -10.33
N THR A 78 9.35 -4.61 -10.24
CA THR A 78 10.61 -5.21 -10.65
C THR A 78 11.58 -5.06 -9.49
N VAL A 79 12.17 -6.18 -9.10
CA VAL A 79 13.22 -6.23 -8.07
C VAL A 79 14.55 -6.45 -8.77
N SER A 80 15.57 -5.72 -8.34
CA SER A 80 16.93 -5.83 -8.87
C SER A 80 17.94 -5.53 -7.77
N GLY A 81 19.22 -5.74 -8.02
CA GLY A 81 20.27 -5.47 -7.05
C GLY A 81 21.51 -6.31 -7.30
N SER A 82 22.58 -6.00 -6.57
CA SER A 82 23.85 -6.72 -6.65
C SER A 82 23.82 -8.06 -5.90
N ASN A 83 22.91 -8.25 -4.95
CA ASN A 83 22.72 -9.54 -4.29
C ASN A 83 21.97 -10.50 -5.23
N GLN A 84 22.46 -11.73 -5.37
CA GLN A 84 21.85 -12.76 -6.23
C GLN A 84 20.39 -13.07 -5.85
N LEU A 85 20.01 -12.92 -4.58
CA LEU A 85 18.63 -13.10 -4.13
C LEU A 85 17.67 -12.02 -4.64
N CYS A 86 18.16 -10.89 -5.18
CA CYS A 86 17.33 -9.81 -5.71
C CYS A 86 16.79 -10.06 -7.12
N SER A 87 17.34 -11.02 -7.87
CA SER A 87 16.86 -11.37 -9.22
C SER A 87 15.92 -12.57 -9.26
N LEU A 88 15.75 -13.24 -8.12
CA LEU A 88 14.93 -14.44 -7.99
C LEU A 88 13.43 -14.20 -7.66
N PRO A 89 13.02 -13.10 -7.00
CA PRO A 89 11.63 -12.93 -6.60
C PRO A 89 10.70 -12.87 -7.81
N HIS A 90 9.75 -13.79 -7.86
CA HIS A 90 8.61 -13.72 -8.76
C HIS A 90 7.42 -13.15 -7.99
N LEU A 91 6.98 -11.95 -8.38
CA LEU A 91 5.86 -11.27 -7.74
C LEU A 91 4.54 -11.97 -8.07
N THR A 92 3.65 -12.00 -7.10
CA THR A 92 2.38 -12.72 -7.18
C THR A 92 1.23 -11.81 -6.77
N ASN A 93 0.03 -12.22 -7.14
CA ASN A 93 -1.21 -11.54 -6.75
C ASN A 93 -1.25 -10.06 -7.20
N LEU A 94 -0.72 -9.76 -8.39
CA LEU A 94 -0.89 -8.44 -9.01
C LEU A 94 -2.32 -8.34 -9.60
N PRO A 95 -2.96 -7.16 -9.56
CA PRO A 95 -2.43 -5.91 -9.02
C PRO A 95 -2.43 -5.86 -7.48
N TRP A 96 -1.41 -5.22 -6.91
CA TRP A 96 -1.44 -4.81 -5.49
C TRP A 96 -2.18 -3.48 -5.38
N VAL A 97 -3.13 -3.38 -4.47
CA VAL A 97 -3.98 -2.19 -4.36
C VAL A 97 -3.44 -1.29 -3.26
N LEU A 98 -2.90 -0.14 -3.65
CA LEU A 98 -2.48 0.93 -2.76
C LEU A 98 -3.68 1.84 -2.46
N SER A 99 -4.03 1.95 -1.18
CA SER A 99 -5.03 2.87 -0.67
C SER A 99 -4.40 4.21 -0.28
N PRO A 100 -5.04 5.35 -0.57
CA PRO A 100 -4.59 6.66 -0.13
C PRO A 100 -4.58 6.81 1.40
N ALA A 101 -5.29 5.93 2.12
CA ALA A 101 -5.26 5.85 3.58
C ALA A 101 -4.01 5.14 4.15
N GLY A 102 -3.06 4.71 3.30
CA GLY A 102 -1.79 4.15 3.75
C GLY A 102 -1.78 2.63 3.95
N THR A 103 -2.41 1.89 3.04
CA THR A 103 -2.32 0.42 3.01
C THR A 103 -2.05 -0.10 1.61
N VAL A 104 -1.30 -1.20 1.50
CA VAL A 104 -1.17 -1.97 0.27
C VAL A 104 -1.68 -3.38 0.52
N THR A 105 -2.66 -3.80 -0.26
CA THR A 105 -3.25 -5.15 -0.15
C THR A 105 -2.72 -6.06 -1.25
N ASN A 106 -2.86 -7.36 -1.03
CA ASN A 106 -2.48 -8.41 -1.98
C ASN A 106 -0.96 -8.54 -2.22
N VAL A 107 -0.14 -7.97 -1.35
CA VAL A 107 1.32 -8.00 -1.50
C VAL A 107 1.82 -9.44 -1.35
N GLY A 108 2.56 -9.92 -2.34
CA GLY A 108 3.17 -11.24 -2.27
C GLY A 108 4.22 -11.52 -3.33
N TYR A 109 5.17 -12.40 -3.01
CA TYR A 109 6.19 -12.87 -3.94
C TYR A 109 6.62 -14.29 -3.57
N THR A 110 7.23 -14.96 -4.54
CA THR A 110 7.78 -16.30 -4.37
C THR A 110 9.24 -16.33 -4.82
N ILE A 111 10.05 -17.20 -4.24
CA ILE A 111 11.38 -17.56 -4.73
C ILE A 111 11.39 -19.08 -4.84
N ALA A 112 11.68 -19.59 -6.04
CA ALA A 112 11.83 -21.03 -6.25
C ALA A 112 13.04 -21.56 -5.47
N ALA A 113 12.94 -22.78 -4.95
CA ALA A 113 14.08 -23.42 -4.31
C ALA A 113 15.22 -23.63 -5.32
N ILE A 114 16.46 -23.44 -4.87
CA ILE A 114 17.67 -23.84 -5.58
C ILE A 114 18.44 -24.79 -4.65
N PRO A 115 18.03 -26.07 -4.55
CA PRO A 115 18.65 -27.01 -3.62
C PRO A 115 20.12 -27.29 -3.97
N PRO A 116 21.01 -27.48 -2.99
CA PRO A 116 20.77 -27.39 -1.53
C PRO A 116 20.93 -25.96 -0.95
N LEU A 117 21.16 -24.96 -1.80
CA LEU A 117 21.68 -23.65 -1.41
C LEU A 117 20.61 -22.68 -0.92
N ILE A 118 19.43 -22.68 -1.55
CA ILE A 118 18.37 -21.69 -1.28
C ILE A 118 17.04 -22.43 -1.08
N PRO A 119 16.40 -22.35 0.10
CA PRO A 119 15.08 -22.92 0.32
C PRO A 119 14.01 -22.10 -0.41
N ALA A 120 12.89 -22.73 -0.77
CA ALA A 120 11.77 -22.02 -1.37
C ALA A 120 11.23 -20.94 -0.41
N THR A 121 10.68 -19.87 -0.97
CA THR A 121 9.99 -18.82 -0.24
C THR A 121 8.66 -18.53 -0.87
N ASN A 122 7.62 -18.41 -0.04
CA ASN A 122 6.27 -18.05 -0.46
C ASN A 122 5.76 -16.98 0.51
N CYS A 123 5.95 -15.72 0.15
CA CYS A 123 5.52 -14.59 0.96
C CYS A 123 4.21 -14.03 0.42
N GLY A 124 3.20 -13.86 1.27
CA GLY A 124 1.90 -13.32 0.87
C GLY A 124 0.91 -14.36 0.33
N PRO A 125 -0.30 -13.93 -0.08
CA PRO A 125 -0.75 -12.53 -0.08
C PRO A 125 -0.88 -11.96 1.34
N SER A 126 -0.61 -10.68 1.51
CA SER A 126 -0.73 -9.97 2.79
C SER A 126 -1.10 -8.51 2.58
N THR A 127 -1.65 -7.89 3.62
CA THR A 127 -1.89 -6.44 3.68
C THR A 127 -0.82 -5.82 4.55
N ILE A 128 -0.15 -4.79 4.03
CA ILE A 128 0.86 -4.04 4.76
C ILE A 128 0.44 -2.59 4.94
N ALA A 129 0.81 -1.99 6.07
CA ALA A 129 0.69 -0.56 6.27
C ALA A 129 1.87 0.15 5.59
N VAL A 130 1.57 1.29 4.98
CA VAL A 130 2.54 2.14 4.29
C VAL A 130 2.30 3.59 4.69
N ALA A 131 3.39 4.33 4.90
CA ALA A 131 3.35 5.77 5.04
C ALA A 131 3.37 6.39 3.64
N LEU A 132 2.43 7.30 3.42
CA LEU A 132 2.27 8.08 2.20
C LEU A 132 2.52 9.55 2.51
N SER A 133 3.34 10.21 1.70
CA SER A 133 3.57 11.65 1.82
C SER A 133 3.77 12.30 0.45
N ASN A 134 3.31 13.53 0.31
CA ASN A 134 3.63 14.33 -0.88
C ASN A 134 5.09 14.81 -0.80
N VAL A 135 5.80 14.69 -1.90
CA VAL A 135 7.14 15.23 -2.10
C VAL A 135 7.14 16.11 -3.35
N THR A 136 8.20 16.88 -3.57
CA THR A 136 8.31 17.73 -4.76
C THR A 136 8.17 16.91 -6.03
N GLY A 137 7.07 17.13 -6.78
CA GLY A 137 6.80 16.46 -8.04
C GLY A 137 6.26 15.03 -7.95
N GLY A 138 5.85 14.54 -6.77
CA GLY A 138 5.30 13.19 -6.65
C GLY A 138 4.86 12.79 -5.25
N ALA A 139 4.67 11.49 -5.03
CA ALA A 139 4.32 10.89 -3.74
C ALA A 139 5.38 9.89 -3.31
N ALA A 140 5.83 9.98 -2.08
CA ALA A 140 6.70 9.00 -1.45
C ALA A 140 5.87 7.93 -0.74
N LEU A 141 6.31 6.68 -0.87
CA LEU A 141 5.74 5.51 -0.23
C LEU A 141 6.84 4.84 0.57
N SER A 142 6.61 4.64 1.86
CA SER A 142 7.55 3.92 2.73
C SER A 142 6.85 2.95 3.66
N ALA A 143 7.56 1.90 4.07
CA ALA A 143 7.05 0.92 5.02
C ALA A 143 8.20 0.41 5.89
N THR A 144 7.90 0.05 7.13
CA THR A 144 8.90 -0.44 8.07
C THR A 144 8.33 -1.61 8.86
N ASN A 145 9.12 -2.68 8.98
CA ASN A 145 8.80 -3.88 9.77
C ASN A 145 7.39 -4.45 9.51
N GLN A 146 7.03 -4.60 8.23
CA GLN A 146 5.74 -5.15 7.85
C GLN A 146 5.84 -6.67 7.69
N PRO A 147 5.10 -7.46 8.49
CA PRO A 147 5.07 -8.90 8.33
C PRO A 147 4.31 -9.28 7.05
N LEU A 148 4.79 -10.33 6.39
CA LEU A 148 4.06 -11.03 5.34
C LEU A 148 3.85 -12.49 5.80
N SER A 149 2.86 -13.17 5.24
CA SER A 149 2.71 -14.61 5.46
C SER A 149 3.96 -15.37 4.98
N GLY A 150 4.14 -16.61 5.45
CA GLY A 150 5.26 -17.47 5.02
C GLY A 150 6.62 -17.13 5.67
N SER A 151 6.61 -16.56 6.88
CA SER A 151 7.81 -16.18 7.63
C SER A 151 8.67 -15.13 6.92
N CYS A 152 8.01 -14.19 6.25
CA CYS A 152 8.66 -13.11 5.54
C CYS A 152 8.41 -11.76 6.21
N THR A 153 9.32 -10.82 6.03
CA THR A 153 9.17 -9.47 6.57
C THR A 153 9.74 -8.45 5.60
N VAL A 154 8.96 -7.41 5.28
CA VAL A 154 9.47 -6.19 4.67
C VAL A 154 10.04 -5.34 5.80
N VAL A 155 11.37 -5.35 5.93
CA VAL A 155 12.09 -4.61 6.97
C VAL A 155 12.00 -3.11 6.69
N THR A 156 12.28 -2.73 5.44
CA THR A 156 12.13 -1.35 4.96
C THR A 156 11.65 -1.35 3.52
N LEU A 157 10.86 -0.36 3.14
CA LEU A 157 10.49 -0.02 1.78
C LEU A 157 10.59 1.50 1.64
N SER A 158 11.14 1.98 0.53
CA SER A 158 11.18 3.40 0.20
C SER A 158 11.18 3.57 -1.31
N VAL A 159 10.15 4.22 -1.84
CA VAL A 159 10.02 4.53 -3.27
C VAL A 159 9.32 5.88 -3.46
N THR A 160 9.52 6.49 -4.62
CA THR A 160 8.82 7.73 -5.01
C THR A 160 8.12 7.53 -6.33
N ALA A 161 6.82 7.79 -6.37
CA ALA A 161 6.00 7.81 -7.59
C ALA A 161 5.90 9.26 -8.11
N PRO A 162 6.66 9.63 -9.15
CA PRO A 162 6.55 10.96 -9.77
C PRO A 162 5.17 11.13 -10.41
N GLY A 163 4.67 12.37 -10.43
CA GLY A 163 3.41 12.73 -11.09
C GLY A 163 2.13 12.25 -10.38
N VAL A 164 2.26 11.57 -9.24
CA VAL A 164 1.13 11.21 -8.36
C VAL A 164 1.21 12.07 -7.10
N SER A 165 0.06 12.55 -6.64
CA SER A 165 -0.09 13.30 -5.40
C SER A 165 -1.26 12.76 -4.60
N ILE A 166 -1.21 12.94 -3.28
CA ILE A 166 -2.28 12.60 -2.35
C ILE A 166 -3.02 13.89 -2.01
N VAL A 167 -4.30 13.97 -2.33
CA VAL A 167 -5.15 15.13 -2.07
C VAL A 167 -6.24 14.79 -1.04
N PRO A 168 -6.72 15.76 -0.24
CA PRO A 168 -7.79 15.54 0.73
C PRO A 168 -9.14 15.19 0.12
#